data_AF-A0A357G7M8-F1
#
_entry.id   AF-A0A357G7M8-F1
#
_cell.length_a   1.000
_cell.length_b   1.000
_cell.length_c   1.000
_cell.angle_alpha   90.00
_cell.angle_beta   90.00
_cell.angle_gamma   90.00
#
_symmetry.space_group_name_H-M   'P 1'
#
loop_
_entity.id
_entity.type
_entity.pdbx_description
1 polymer ?
#
loop_
_entity_poly.entity_id
_entity_poly.type
_entity_poly.pdbx_seq_one_letter_code
_entity_poly.pdbx_strand_id
1 'polypeptide(L)'
;MGMGRNTIAAGLLHDVYEDTSVSLKDIEKKFGKEVAFMVDGVSKLGKIKLRGSHEEYYLENLRKMFLAMAADIRVVIIKLADRLHNMQTLKHRPPEKQLRIAKETMEIFAPIANRLGIGEIRSQLQDLSFEYLEPENYKFTKETITKNYQERERYVNQAIHELEKELKKE
;
A
#
# COMPACT_ATOMS: atom_id res chain seq x y z
N MET A 1 11.89 -3.34 1.52
CA MET A 1 11.14 -4.39 2.25
C MET A 1 11.85 -5.75 2.35
N GLY A 2 12.94 -6.04 1.61
CA GLY A 2 13.73 -7.27 1.83
C GLY A 2 12.95 -8.59 1.71
N MET A 3 11.95 -8.65 0.82
CA MET A 3 11.03 -9.79 0.72
C MET A 3 11.67 -11.00 0.05
N GLY A 4 11.23 -12.20 0.44
CA GLY A 4 11.69 -13.46 -0.16
C GLY A 4 11.24 -13.63 -1.61
N ARG A 5 11.97 -14.48 -2.35
CA ARG A 5 11.75 -14.73 -3.79
C ARG A 5 10.30 -15.11 -4.13
N ASN A 6 9.67 -15.93 -3.31
CA ASN A 6 8.30 -16.40 -3.54
C ASN A 6 7.28 -15.27 -3.39
N THR A 7 7.48 -14.33 -2.47
CA THR A 7 6.60 -13.16 -2.31
C THR A 7 6.73 -12.21 -3.49
N ILE A 8 7.94 -11.99 -3.98
CA ILE A 8 8.19 -11.17 -5.18
C ILE A 8 7.53 -11.83 -6.40
N ALA A 9 7.71 -13.13 -6.57
CA ALA A 9 7.06 -13.89 -7.66
C ALA A 9 5.53 -13.78 -7.58
N ALA A 10 4.93 -13.95 -6.40
CA ALA A 10 3.49 -13.80 -6.21
C ALA A 10 3.01 -12.37 -6.51
N GLY A 11 3.78 -11.34 -6.13
CA GLY A 11 3.48 -9.94 -6.46
C GLY A 11 3.48 -9.68 -7.97
N LEU A 12 4.40 -10.28 -8.73
CA LEU A 12 4.41 -10.16 -10.19
C LEU A 12 3.23 -10.90 -10.85
N LEU A 13 2.75 -11.97 -10.23
CA LEU A 13 1.71 -12.85 -10.76
C LEU A 13 0.29 -12.52 -10.26
N HIS A 14 0.14 -11.54 -9.37
CA HIS A 14 -1.10 -11.36 -8.59
C HIS A 14 -2.35 -11.16 -9.45
N ASP A 15 -2.23 -10.44 -10.58
CA ASP A 15 -3.33 -10.19 -11.51
C ASP A 15 -3.35 -11.18 -12.70
N VAL A 16 -2.30 -11.99 -12.89
CA VAL A 16 -2.20 -12.92 -14.04
C VAL A 16 -3.33 -13.94 -14.03
N TYR A 17 -3.70 -14.45 -12.86
CA TYR A 17 -4.82 -15.38 -12.73
C TYR A 17 -6.19 -14.76 -13.04
N GLU A 18 -6.36 -13.44 -12.84
CA GLU A 18 -7.64 -12.77 -13.09
C GLU A 18 -7.77 -12.25 -14.52
N ASP A 19 -6.67 -11.73 -15.09
CA ASP A 19 -6.68 -11.02 -16.36
C ASP A 19 -6.31 -11.91 -17.56
N THR A 20 -5.93 -13.17 -17.33
CA THR A 20 -5.48 -14.08 -18.39
C THR A 20 -6.11 -15.46 -18.29
N SER A 21 -5.86 -16.32 -19.28
CA SER A 21 -6.32 -17.72 -19.29
C SER A 21 -5.50 -18.66 -18.40
N VAL A 22 -4.48 -18.15 -17.69
CA VAL A 22 -3.61 -18.93 -16.81
C VAL A 22 -4.36 -19.32 -15.53
N SER A 23 -4.41 -20.62 -15.22
CA SER A 23 -5.08 -21.11 -14.01
C SER A 23 -4.14 -21.12 -12.80
N LEU A 24 -4.71 -21.15 -11.58
CA LEU A 24 -3.91 -21.37 -10.35
C LEU A 24 -3.10 -22.67 -10.39
N LYS A 25 -3.59 -23.72 -11.07
CA LYS A 25 -2.85 -24.98 -11.25
C LYS A 25 -1.60 -24.79 -12.13
N ASP A 26 -1.67 -23.92 -13.12
CA ASP A 26 -0.51 -23.60 -13.97
C ASP A 26 0.55 -22.83 -13.19
N ILE A 27 0.11 -21.91 -12.32
CA ILE A 27 0.99 -21.16 -11.41
C ILE A 27 1.64 -22.13 -10.41
N GLU A 28 0.87 -23.04 -9.80
CA GLU A 28 1.39 -24.06 -8.88
C GLU A 28 2.43 -24.96 -9.55
N LYS A 29 2.16 -25.41 -10.78
CA LYS A 29 3.07 -26.27 -11.54
C LYS A 29 4.40 -25.58 -11.87
N LYS A 30 4.40 -24.27 -12.13
CA LYS A 30 5.59 -23.51 -12.55
C LYS A 30 6.36 -22.88 -11.38
N PHE A 31 5.65 -22.39 -10.36
CA PHE A 31 6.21 -21.58 -9.28
C PHE A 31 6.02 -22.19 -7.89
N GLY A 32 5.32 -23.32 -7.80
CA GLY A 32 5.08 -24.06 -6.56
C GLY A 32 3.83 -23.64 -5.80
N LYS A 33 3.45 -24.47 -4.83
CA LYS A 33 2.25 -24.33 -4.01
C LYS A 33 2.18 -23.02 -3.24
N GLU A 34 3.33 -22.56 -2.73
CA GLU A 34 3.40 -21.36 -1.90
C GLU A 34 3.08 -20.09 -2.70
N VAL A 35 3.60 -19.97 -3.93
CA VAL A 35 3.32 -18.83 -4.82
C VAL A 35 1.86 -18.85 -5.27
N ALA A 36 1.35 -20.02 -5.66
CA ALA A 36 -0.06 -20.17 -6.03
C ALA A 36 -1.02 -19.82 -4.88
N PHE A 37 -0.69 -20.23 -3.66
CA PHE A 37 -1.45 -19.87 -2.45
C PHE A 37 -1.48 -18.36 -2.23
N MET A 38 -0.34 -17.68 -2.35
CA MET A 38 -0.30 -16.22 -2.19
C MET A 38 -1.12 -15.50 -3.28
N VAL A 39 -1.00 -15.92 -4.54
CA VAL A 39 -1.77 -15.34 -5.67
C VAL A 39 -3.28 -15.53 -5.46
N ASP A 40 -3.72 -16.74 -5.07
CA ASP A 40 -5.12 -17.00 -4.74
C ASP A 40 -5.62 -16.14 -3.57
N GLY A 41 -4.79 -15.98 -2.53
CA GLY A 41 -5.07 -15.09 -1.40
C GLY A 41 -5.29 -13.64 -1.83
N VAL A 42 -4.42 -13.10 -2.69
CA VAL A 42 -4.53 -11.72 -3.18
C VAL A 42 -5.79 -11.52 -4.03
N SER A 43 -6.09 -12.46 -4.93
CA SER A 43 -7.31 -12.45 -5.77
C SER A 43 -8.59 -12.42 -4.92
N LYS A 44 -8.65 -13.27 -3.88
CA LYS A 44 -9.82 -13.35 -2.97
C LYS A 44 -10.03 -12.06 -2.17
N LEU A 45 -8.96 -11.34 -1.84
CA LEU A 45 -9.06 -10.02 -1.20
C LEU A 45 -9.62 -8.95 -2.15
N GLY A 46 -9.36 -9.05 -3.46
CA GLY A 46 -9.87 -8.10 -4.46
C GLY A 46 -11.37 -8.25 -4.78
N LYS A 47 -11.93 -9.45 -4.62
CA LYS A 47 -13.32 -9.77 -4.97
C LYS A 47 -14.28 -9.48 -3.82
N ILE A 48 -14.70 -8.22 -3.66
CA ILE A 48 -15.83 -7.85 -2.80
C ILE A 48 -17.02 -7.44 -3.67
N LYS A 49 -18.17 -8.07 -3.40
CA LYS A 49 -19.43 -7.66 -4.01
C LYS A 49 -19.91 -6.43 -3.26
N LEU A 50 -20.06 -5.30 -3.95
CA LEU A 50 -20.69 -4.09 -3.42
C LEU A 50 -22.15 -4.38 -3.12
N ARG A 51 -22.45 -4.89 -1.92
CA ARG A 51 -23.80 -5.05 -1.39
C ARG A 51 -23.75 -4.59 0.07
N GLY A 52 -24.60 -3.64 0.41
CA GLY A 52 -24.70 -3.11 1.78
C GLY A 52 -24.32 -1.65 1.93
N SER A 53 -24.36 -1.18 3.18
CA SER A 53 -23.95 0.18 3.56
C SER A 53 -22.43 0.35 3.46
N HIS A 54 -21.96 1.60 3.50
CA HIS A 54 -20.53 1.91 3.54
C HIS A 54 -19.81 1.25 4.73
N GLU A 55 -20.46 1.21 5.91
CA GLU A 55 -19.92 0.57 7.11
C GLU A 55 -19.81 -0.95 6.96
N GLU A 56 -20.81 -1.58 6.35
CA GLU A 56 -20.78 -3.02 6.09
C GLU A 56 -19.64 -3.41 5.15
N TYR A 57 -19.43 -2.64 4.08
CA TYR A 57 -18.32 -2.82 3.15
C TYR A 57 -16.95 -2.66 3.83
N TYR A 58 -16.82 -1.65 4.70
CA TYR A 58 -15.61 -1.41 5.47
C TYR A 58 -15.30 -2.59 6.42
N LEU A 59 -16.29 -3.06 7.17
CA LEU A 59 -16.15 -4.19 8.09
C LEU A 59 -15.82 -5.51 7.37
N GLU A 60 -16.43 -5.75 6.20
CA GLU A 60 -16.13 -6.93 5.40
C GLU A 60 -14.68 -6.92 4.89
N ASN A 61 -14.21 -5.76 4.39
CA ASN A 61 -12.83 -5.57 3.97
C ASN A 61 -11.85 -5.85 5.11
N LEU A 62 -12.08 -5.24 6.28
CA LEU A 62 -11.25 -5.47 7.46
C LEU A 62 -11.21 -6.95 7.83
N ARG A 63 -12.38 -7.61 7.91
CA ARG A 63 -12.47 -9.04 8.23
C ARG A 63 -11.68 -9.90 7.25
N LYS A 64 -11.79 -9.63 5.94
CA LYS A 64 -11.04 -10.35 4.90
C LYS A 64 -9.54 -10.14 5.05
N MET A 65 -9.09 -8.90 5.28
CA MET A 65 -7.67 -8.60 5.48
C MET A 65 -7.13 -9.28 6.75
N PHE A 66 -7.92 -9.36 7.83
CA PHE A 66 -7.55 -10.11 9.04
C PHE A 66 -7.41 -11.61 8.79
N LEU A 67 -8.35 -12.22 8.07
CA LEU A 67 -8.29 -13.64 7.73
C LEU A 67 -7.08 -13.95 6.83
N ALA A 68 -6.80 -13.11 5.85
CA ALA A 68 -5.61 -13.25 5.01
C ALA A 68 -4.31 -13.08 5.82
N MET A 69 -4.25 -12.10 6.72
CA MET A 69 -3.10 -11.90 7.60
C MET A 69 -2.87 -13.10 8.53
N ALA A 70 -3.94 -13.67 9.07
CA ALA A 70 -3.88 -14.85 9.93
C ALA A 70 -3.37 -16.10 9.19
N ALA A 71 -3.65 -16.20 7.89
CA ALA A 71 -3.16 -17.29 7.06
C ALA A 71 -1.72 -17.07 6.59
N ASP A 72 -1.41 -15.88 6.04
CA ASP A 72 -0.07 -15.47 5.64
C ASP A 72 0.01 -13.94 5.46
N ILE A 73 0.77 -13.27 6.32
CA ILE A 73 0.99 -11.82 6.27
C ILE A 73 1.51 -11.32 4.91
N ARG A 74 2.22 -12.16 4.15
CA ARG A 74 2.81 -11.80 2.85
C ARG A 74 1.73 -11.49 1.81
N VAL A 75 0.55 -12.11 1.91
CA VAL A 75 -0.60 -11.80 1.06
C VAL A 75 -1.07 -10.36 1.25
N VAL A 76 -1.11 -9.90 2.51
CA VAL A 76 -1.50 -8.52 2.83
C VAL A 76 -0.43 -7.54 2.36
N ILE A 77 0.85 -7.88 2.49
CA ILE A 77 1.94 -7.02 2.01
C ILE A 77 1.87 -6.86 0.48
N ILE A 78 1.64 -7.95 -0.26
CA ILE A 78 1.43 -7.87 -1.72
C ILE A 78 0.25 -6.96 -2.04
N LYS A 79 -0.86 -7.08 -1.31
CA LYS A 79 -2.05 -6.23 -1.54
C LYS A 79 -1.80 -4.76 -1.20
N LEU A 80 -1.00 -4.46 -0.18
CA LEU A 80 -0.58 -3.09 0.14
C LEU A 80 0.31 -2.51 -0.96
N ALA A 81 1.22 -3.31 -1.54
CA ALA A 81 2.06 -2.89 -2.64
C ALA A 81 1.23 -2.61 -3.91
N ASP A 82 0.29 -3.50 -4.26
CA ASP A 82 -0.70 -3.27 -5.33
C ASP A 82 -1.51 -1.99 -5.06
N ARG A 83 -2.02 -1.79 -3.84
CA ARG A 83 -2.78 -0.58 -3.50
C ARG A 83 -1.94 0.68 -3.66
N LEU A 84 -0.69 0.66 -3.23
CA LEU A 84 0.23 1.79 -3.39
C LEU A 84 0.45 2.13 -4.87
N HIS A 85 0.66 1.12 -5.72
CA HIS A 85 0.76 1.33 -7.15
C HIS A 85 -0.51 1.93 -7.77
N ASN A 86 -1.68 1.44 -7.34
CA ASN A 86 -2.97 1.99 -7.76
C ASN A 86 -3.15 3.47 -7.35
N MET A 87 -2.67 3.86 -6.17
CA MET A 87 -2.70 5.26 -5.74
C MET A 87 -1.75 6.14 -6.54
N GLN A 88 -0.57 5.64 -6.91
CA GLN A 88 0.40 6.36 -7.74
C GLN A 88 -0.10 6.62 -9.17
N THR A 89 -0.99 5.75 -9.67
CA THR A 89 -1.55 5.81 -11.03
C THR A 89 -3.00 6.30 -11.06
N LEU A 90 -3.54 6.74 -9.92
CA LEU A 90 -4.98 6.98 -9.72
C LEU A 90 -5.57 8.04 -10.66
N LYS A 91 -4.76 9.02 -11.08
CA LYS A 91 -5.12 10.09 -12.02
C LYS A 91 -5.76 9.63 -13.32
N HIS A 92 -5.52 8.39 -13.75
CA HIS A 92 -6.09 7.84 -14.99
C HIS A 92 -7.48 7.20 -14.81
N ARG A 93 -8.00 7.15 -13.58
CA ARG A 93 -9.34 6.62 -13.28
C ARG A 93 -10.39 7.74 -13.30
N PRO A 94 -11.69 7.43 -13.53
CA PRO A 94 -12.78 8.41 -13.39
C PRO A 94 -12.86 9.03 -11.99
N PRO A 95 -13.26 10.31 -11.84
CA PRO A 95 -13.26 11.03 -10.56
C PRO A 95 -13.97 10.29 -9.41
N GLU A 96 -15.13 9.68 -9.68
CA GLU A 96 -15.87 8.89 -8.67
C GLU A 96 -15.04 7.71 -8.14
N LYS A 97 -14.30 7.04 -9.03
CA LYS A 97 -13.41 5.94 -8.64
C LYS A 97 -12.19 6.46 -7.88
N GLN A 98 -11.66 7.64 -8.25
CA GLN A 98 -10.54 8.26 -7.54
C GLN A 98 -10.90 8.51 -6.08
N LEU A 99 -12.01 9.21 -5.81
CA LEU A 99 -12.48 9.50 -4.45
C LEU A 99 -12.74 8.22 -3.66
N ARG A 100 -13.41 7.24 -4.26
CA ARG A 100 -13.69 5.96 -3.59
C ARG A 100 -12.42 5.21 -3.20
N ILE A 101 -11.45 5.11 -4.12
CA ILE A 101 -10.18 4.41 -3.88
C ILE A 101 -9.34 5.16 -2.84
N ALA A 102 -9.29 6.50 -2.92
CA ALA A 102 -8.56 7.32 -1.95
C ALA A 102 -9.14 7.18 -0.54
N LYS A 103 -10.48 7.17 -0.42
CA LYS A 103 -11.19 6.97 0.85
C LYS A 103 -10.92 5.59 1.44
N GLU A 104 -11.09 4.54 0.64
CA GLU A 104 -10.79 3.16 1.03
C GLU A 104 -9.33 3.02 1.49
N THR A 105 -8.41 3.66 0.78
CA THR A 105 -6.99 3.66 1.12
C THR A 105 -6.72 4.32 2.47
N MET A 106 -7.32 5.48 2.72
CA MET A 106 -7.16 6.23 3.97
C MET A 106 -7.76 5.48 5.16
N GLU A 107 -8.94 4.89 5.00
CA GLU A 107 -9.69 4.26 6.09
C GLU A 107 -9.23 2.82 6.36
N ILE A 108 -8.77 2.08 5.35
CA ILE A 108 -8.49 0.64 5.47
C ILE A 108 -7.00 0.37 5.33
N PHE A 109 -6.41 0.70 4.17
CA PHE A 109 -5.06 0.25 3.82
C PHE A 109 -3.97 0.95 4.62
N ALA A 110 -4.07 2.27 4.83
CA ALA A 110 -3.11 3.01 5.63
C ALA A 110 -3.07 2.55 7.11
N PRO A 111 -4.20 2.37 7.82
CA PRO A 111 -4.21 1.80 9.16
C PRO A 111 -3.65 0.38 9.23
N ILE A 112 -3.86 -0.44 8.21
CA ILE A 112 -3.28 -1.78 8.15
C ILE A 112 -1.76 -1.72 7.99
N ALA A 113 -1.25 -0.89 7.07
CA ALA A 113 0.19 -0.66 6.96
C ALA A 113 0.81 -0.19 8.28
N ASN A 114 0.10 0.69 9.01
CA ASN A 114 0.51 1.13 10.35
C ASN A 114 0.60 -0.02 11.35
N ARG A 115 -0.42 -0.89 11.41
CA ARG A 115 -0.47 -2.04 12.31
C ARG A 115 0.63 -3.07 12.03
N LEU A 116 1.05 -3.18 10.78
CA LEU A 116 2.17 -4.03 10.36
C LEU A 116 3.54 -3.38 10.57
N GLY A 117 3.60 -2.15 11.10
CA GLY A 117 4.85 -1.43 11.30
C GLY A 117 5.50 -0.91 10.01
N ILE A 118 4.77 -0.91 8.88
CA ILE A 118 5.28 -0.49 7.57
C ILE A 118 5.01 1.00 7.39
N GLY A 119 5.73 1.82 8.16
CA GLY A 119 5.54 3.27 8.22
C GLY A 119 5.71 3.98 6.87
N GLU A 120 6.64 3.51 6.03
CA GLU A 120 6.89 4.07 4.70
C GLU A 120 5.66 3.95 3.78
N ILE A 121 5.09 2.74 3.64
CA ILE A 121 3.87 2.52 2.85
C ILE A 121 2.72 3.33 3.42
N ARG A 122 2.54 3.32 4.75
CA ARG A 122 1.48 4.08 5.42
C ARG A 122 1.53 5.55 5.01
N SER A 123 2.69 6.19 5.17
CA SER A 123 2.87 7.60 4.86
C SER A 123 2.60 7.89 3.38
N GLN A 124 3.13 7.08 2.46
CA GLN A 124 2.86 7.27 1.03
C GLN A 124 1.38 7.11 0.67
N LEU A 125 0.69 6.11 1.24
CA LEU A 125 -0.75 5.92 1.04
C LEU A 125 -1.56 7.12 1.57
N GLN A 126 -1.20 7.64 2.74
CA GLN A 126 -1.87 8.80 3.35
C GLN A 126 -1.68 10.06 2.51
N ASP A 127 -0.44 10.36 2.09
CA ASP A 127 -0.13 11.54 1.28
C ASP A 127 -0.84 11.49 -0.07
N LEU A 128 -0.82 10.33 -0.74
CA LEU A 128 -1.53 10.14 -2.01
C LEU A 128 -3.04 10.24 -1.81
N SER A 129 -3.61 9.66 -0.76
CA SER A 129 -5.05 9.79 -0.48
C SER A 129 -5.45 11.24 -0.16
N PHE A 130 -4.63 11.96 0.59
CA PHE A 130 -4.90 13.34 0.99
C PHE A 130 -5.04 14.27 -0.22
N GLU A 131 -4.22 14.07 -1.26
CA GLU A 131 -4.30 14.82 -2.53
C GLU A 131 -5.69 14.72 -3.19
N TYR A 132 -6.32 13.54 -3.15
CA TYR A 132 -7.64 13.34 -3.77
C TYR A 132 -8.82 13.65 -2.85
N LEU A 133 -8.67 13.45 -1.54
CA LEU A 133 -9.75 13.66 -0.57
C LEU A 133 -9.92 15.14 -0.20
N GLU A 134 -8.82 15.88 -0.07
CA GLU A 134 -8.81 17.28 0.36
C GLU A 134 -7.80 18.11 -0.45
N PRO A 135 -8.04 18.33 -1.75
CA PRO A 135 -7.06 18.93 -2.67
C PRO A 135 -6.61 20.34 -2.26
N GLU A 136 -7.51 21.14 -1.70
CA GLU A 136 -7.19 22.50 -1.24
C GLU A 136 -6.23 22.48 -0.04
N ASN A 137 -6.52 21.65 0.97
CA ASN A 137 -5.67 21.49 2.14
C ASN A 137 -4.33 20.84 1.79
N TYR A 138 -4.32 19.88 0.86
CA TYR A 138 -3.10 19.30 0.32
C TYR A 138 -2.21 20.37 -0.33
N LYS A 139 -2.77 21.20 -1.20
CA LYS A 139 -2.04 22.29 -1.86
C LYS A 139 -1.48 23.29 -0.85
N PHE A 140 -2.29 23.73 0.10
CA PHE A 140 -1.87 24.63 1.17
C PHE A 140 -0.72 24.06 2.01
N THR A 141 -0.82 22.78 2.38
CA THR A 141 0.21 22.07 3.16
C THR A 141 1.52 21.99 2.38
N LYS A 142 1.44 21.62 1.10
CA LYS A 142 2.59 21.51 0.21
C LYS A 142 3.32 22.83 0.02
N GLU A 143 2.58 23.92 -0.19
CA GLU A 143 3.16 25.27 -0.30
C GLU A 143 3.84 25.70 1.00
N THR A 144 3.21 25.43 2.15
CA THR A 144 3.75 25.77 3.47
C THR A 144 5.06 25.01 3.76
N ILE A 145 5.10 23.71 3.45
CA ILE A 145 6.31 22.90 3.60
C ILE A 145 7.42 23.41 2.68
N THR A 146 7.10 23.72 1.42
CA THR A 146 8.09 24.15 0.43
C THR A 146 8.75 25.47 0.82
N LYS A 147 7.98 26.44 1.36
CA LYS A 147 8.51 27.74 1.81
C LYS A 147 9.59 27.59 2.89
N ASN A 148 9.43 26.63 3.80
CA ASN A 148 10.33 26.42 4.94
C ASN A 148 11.34 25.29 4.71
N TYR A 149 11.37 24.69 3.51
CA TYR A 149 12.13 23.48 3.23
C TYR A 149 13.65 23.73 3.31
N GLN A 150 14.13 24.76 2.62
CA GLN A 150 15.58 25.06 2.56
C GLN A 150 16.17 25.36 3.94
N GLU A 151 15.42 26.06 4.78
CA GLU A 151 15.87 26.38 6.13
C GLU A 151 15.93 25.13 7.01
N ARG A 152 14.87 24.30 6.99
CA ARG A 152 14.84 23.02 7.70
C ARG A 152 15.93 22.06 7.24
N GLU A 153 16.16 21.96 5.93
CA GLU A 153 17.18 21.09 5.34
C GLU A 153 18.58 21.50 5.83
N ARG A 154 18.88 22.80 5.90
CA ARG A 154 20.15 23.30 6.46
C ARG A 154 20.32 22.91 7.92
N TYR A 155 19.30 23.12 8.76
CA TYR A 155 19.37 22.74 10.17
C TYR A 155 19.57 21.23 10.37
N VAL A 156 18.84 20.40 9.60
CA VAL A 156 18.98 18.94 9.67
C VAL A 156 20.37 18.50 9.22
N ASN A 157 20.89 19.04 8.12
CA ASN A 157 22.23 18.69 7.63
C ASN A 157 23.34 19.12 8.60
N GLN A 158 23.18 20.26 9.28
CA GLN A 158 24.11 20.67 10.33
C GLN A 158 24.10 19.67 11.50
N ALA A 159 22.92 19.27 11.98
CA ALA A 159 22.79 18.30 13.07
C ALA A 159 23.37 16.94 12.68
N ILE A 160 23.15 16.47 11.45
CA ILE A 160 23.75 15.23 10.92
C ILE A 160 25.28 15.33 10.95
N HIS A 161 25.85 16.43 10.46
CA HIS A 161 27.30 16.62 10.42
C HIS A 161 27.93 16.66 11.81
N GLU A 162 27.27 17.28 12.79
CA GLU A 162 27.72 17.30 14.19
C GLU A 162 27.69 15.89 14.80
N LEU A 163 26.59 15.14 14.59
CA LEU A 163 26.47 13.76 15.05
C LEU A 163 27.52 12.83 14.41
N GLU A 164 27.75 12.94 13.10
CA GLU A 164 28.75 12.13 12.40
C GLU A 164 30.17 12.38 12.90
N LYS A 165 30.47 13.63 13.31
CA LYS A 165 31.77 13.96 13.89
C LYS A 165 31.98 13.31 15.24
N GLU A 166 30.95 13.31 16.11
CA GLU A 166 31.06 12.68 17.42
C GLU A 166 31.11 11.15 17.32
N LEU A 167 30.28 10.54 16.46
CA LEU A 167 30.29 9.09 16.23
C LEU A 167 31.60 8.55 15.64
N LYS A 168 32.39 9.37 14.94
CA LYS A 168 33.72 8.98 14.42
C LYS A 168 34.84 9.07 15.46
N LYS A 169 34.59 9.69 16.62
CA LYS A 169 35.56 9.79 17.71
C LYS A 169 35.49 8.59 18.67
N GLU A 170 34.37 7.87 18.68
CA GLU A 170 34.22 6.54 19.29
C GLU A 170 34.82 5.45 18.38
#